data_AF-A0A356WVV3-F1
#
_entry.id   AF-A0A356WVV3-F1
#
_cell.length_a   1.000
_cell.length_b   1.000
_cell.length_c   1.000
_cell.angle_alpha   90.00
_cell.angle_beta   90.00
_cell.angle_gamma   90.00
#
_symmetry.space_group_name_H-M   'P 1'
#
loop_
_entity.id
_entity.type
_entity.pdbx_description
1 polymer ?
#
loop_
_entity_poly.entity_id
_entity_poly.type
_entity_poly.pdbx_seq_one_letter_code
_entity_poly.pdbx_strand_id
1 'polypeptide(L)'
;VETSPGVVCWREARPIEKVGIYVPGGTAPLFSTVLMLAIPAKIAGCKEIVLCSPPGKEGAIHPAILYAANLAGETRIYAVGGIQAIGAM
;
A
#
# COMPACT_ATOMS: atom_id res chain seq x y z
N VAL A 1 16.26 26.24 7.89
CA VAL A 1 16.98 27.29 7.14
C VAL A 1 16.47 28.64 7.60
N GLU A 2 17.38 29.56 7.89
CA GLU A 2 17.02 30.96 8.14
C GLU A 2 16.95 31.67 6.78
N THR A 3 15.77 32.17 6.40
CA THR A 3 15.54 32.77 5.07
C THR A 3 15.87 34.27 5.04
N SER A 4 15.77 34.92 6.18
CA SER A 4 16.16 36.30 6.46
C SER A 4 16.42 36.44 7.97
N PRO A 5 17.13 37.48 8.43
CA PRO A 5 17.47 37.62 9.86
C PRO A 5 16.25 37.48 10.77
N GLY A 6 16.24 36.46 11.62
CA GLY A 6 15.15 36.15 12.55
C GLY A 6 14.01 35.29 11.99
N VAL A 7 14.03 34.91 10.71
CA VAL A 7 12.98 34.08 10.09
C VAL A 7 13.50 32.68 9.85
N VAL A 8 13.20 31.78 10.78
CA VAL A 8 13.59 30.36 10.71
C VAL A 8 12.47 29.52 10.13
N CYS A 9 12.76 28.83 9.03
CA CYS A 9 11.88 27.83 8.43
C CYS A 9 12.43 26.43 8.63
N TRP A 10 11.57 25.45 8.91
CA TRP A 10 11.92 24.03 8.92
C TRP A 10 10.86 23.21 8.21
N ARG A 11 11.16 21.93 8.02
CA ARG A 11 10.21 20.95 7.51
C ARG A 11 10.27 19.71 8.37
N GLU A 12 9.15 19.04 8.46
CA GLU A 12 9.01 17.81 9.21
C GLU A 12 8.18 16.82 8.38
N ALA A 13 8.62 15.56 8.35
CA ALA A 13 7.88 14.48 7.72
C ALA A 13 6.94 13.83 8.73
N ARG A 14 5.72 13.55 8.28
CA ARG A 14 4.72 12.76 9.01
C ARG A 14 4.12 11.75 8.04
N PRO A 15 4.05 10.46 8.42
CA PRO A 15 3.39 9.47 7.58
C PRO A 15 1.89 9.76 7.51
N ILE A 16 1.30 9.39 6.37
CA ILE A 16 -0.13 9.21 6.30
C ILE A 16 -0.49 8.04 7.23
N GLU A 17 -1.52 8.19 8.05
CA GLU A 17 -1.88 7.16 9.02
C GLU A 17 -2.31 5.85 8.35
N LYS A 18 -3.13 5.95 7.30
CA LYS A 18 -3.74 4.83 6.58
C LYS A 18 -3.57 4.98 5.07
N VAL A 19 -3.09 3.93 4.41
CA VAL A 19 -2.90 3.92 2.96
C VAL A 19 -3.51 2.66 2.35
N GLY A 20 -4.21 2.85 1.24
CA GLY A 20 -4.70 1.77 0.38
C GLY A 20 -3.71 1.50 -0.77
N ILE A 21 -3.38 0.24 -0.99
CA ILE A 21 -2.57 -0.23 -2.13
C ILE A 21 -3.42 -1.17 -2.99
N TYR A 22 -3.55 -0.84 -4.27
CA TYR A 22 -4.27 -1.66 -5.23
C TYR A 22 -3.29 -2.49 -6.05
N VAL A 23 -3.43 -3.80 -5.99
CA VAL A 23 -2.56 -4.75 -6.70
C VAL A 23 -3.38 -5.47 -7.76
N PRO A 24 -3.16 -5.20 -9.06
CA PRO A 24 -3.89 -5.88 -10.12
C PRO A 24 -3.65 -7.40 -10.04
N GLY A 25 -4.74 -8.15 -10.18
CA GLY A 25 -4.73 -9.59 -10.41
C GLY A 25 -4.99 -9.91 -11.89
N GLY A 26 -5.19 -11.19 -12.19
CA GLY A 26 -5.47 -11.67 -13.54
C GLY A 26 -4.60 -12.86 -13.91
N THR A 27 -4.12 -12.89 -15.15
CA THR A 27 -3.32 -14.01 -15.70
C THR A 27 -1.90 -14.08 -15.12
N ALA A 28 -1.35 -12.95 -14.65
CA ALA A 28 -0.04 -12.89 -14.00
C ALA A 28 -0.17 -12.28 -12.60
N PRO A 29 0.38 -12.91 -11.55
CA PRO A 29 0.39 -12.36 -10.21
C PRO A 29 1.44 -11.25 -10.11
N LEU A 30 1.03 -9.99 -9.99
CA LEU A 30 1.93 -8.85 -9.85
C LEU A 30 2.41 -8.66 -8.40
N PHE A 31 3.03 -9.70 -7.83
CA PHE A 31 3.57 -9.67 -6.46
C PHE A 31 4.69 -8.62 -6.29
N SER A 32 5.37 -8.23 -7.37
CA SER A 32 6.36 -7.14 -7.34
C SER A 32 5.72 -5.78 -7.00
N THR A 33 4.49 -5.53 -7.46
CA THR A 33 3.75 -4.30 -7.15
C THR A 33 3.47 -4.19 -5.65
N VAL A 34 3.21 -5.32 -4.99
CA VAL A 34 3.05 -5.39 -3.52
C VAL A 34 4.28 -4.81 -2.83
N LEU A 35 5.46 -5.34 -3.18
CA LEU A 35 6.73 -4.89 -2.60
C LEU A 35 7.00 -3.41 -2.87
N MET A 36 6.73 -2.96 -4.10
CA MET A 36 6.97 -1.56 -4.51
C MET A 36 6.08 -0.55 -3.79
N LEU A 37 4.91 -0.94 -3.30
CA LEU A 37 3.98 -0.05 -2.60
C LEU A 37 4.06 -0.18 -1.09
N ALA A 38 4.11 -1.41 -0.57
CA ALA A 38 4.06 -1.67 0.87
C ALA A 38 5.38 -1.36 1.59
N ILE A 39 6.53 -1.68 0.99
CA ILE A 39 7.84 -1.41 1.60
C ILE A 39 8.03 0.09 1.89
N PRO A 40 7.85 1.03 0.94
CA PRO A 40 7.99 2.45 1.24
C PRO A 40 6.94 2.95 2.23
N ALA A 41 5.69 2.44 2.20
CA ALA A 41 4.67 2.80 3.18
C ALA A 41 5.08 2.39 4.61
N LYS A 42 5.67 1.20 4.75
CA LYS A 42 6.21 0.72 6.03
C LYS A 42 7.42 1.54 6.49
N ILE A 43 8.36 1.86 5.59
CA ILE A 43 9.52 2.71 5.90
C ILE A 43 9.06 4.12 6.32
N ALA A 44 8.03 4.67 5.67
CA ALA A 44 7.47 5.97 6.03
C ALA A 44 6.82 5.98 7.43
N GLY A 45 6.38 4.82 7.91
CA GLY A 45 5.69 4.67 9.21
C GLY A 45 4.17 4.76 9.11
N CYS A 46 3.57 4.42 7.96
CA CYS A 46 2.11 4.29 7.85
C CYS A 46 1.61 3.21 8.81
N LYS A 47 0.61 3.54 9.64
CA LYS A 47 0.12 2.62 10.69
C LYS A 47 -0.76 1.51 10.13
N GLU A 48 -1.51 1.80 9.06
CA GLU A 48 -2.39 0.84 8.41
C GLU A 48 -2.11 0.82 6.90
N ILE A 49 -1.76 -0.37 6.39
CA ILE A 49 -1.57 -0.63 4.97
C ILE A 49 -2.63 -1.65 4.55
N VAL A 50 -3.57 -1.20 3.72
CA VAL A 50 -4.69 -2.00 3.21
C VAL A 50 -4.39 -2.41 1.78
N LEU A 51 -4.38 -3.71 1.50
CA LEU A 51 -4.19 -4.25 0.15
C LEU A 51 -5.52 -4.72 -0.43
N CYS A 52 -5.91 -4.17 -1.57
CA CYS A 52 -7.03 -4.67 -2.38
C CYS A 52 -6.50 -5.32 -3.66
N SER A 53 -6.95 -6.54 -3.95
CA SER A 53 -6.62 -7.25 -5.19
C SER A 53 -7.82 -8.04 -5.71
N PRO A 54 -8.15 -8.00 -7.01
CA PRO A 54 -9.23 -8.80 -7.57
C PRO A 54 -8.96 -10.30 -7.33
N PRO A 55 -9.94 -11.05 -6.82
CA PRO A 55 -9.82 -12.50 -6.71
C PRO A 55 -9.81 -13.15 -8.09
N GLY A 56 -9.18 -14.32 -8.19
CA GLY A 56 -9.28 -15.21 -9.34
C GLY A 56 -10.67 -15.85 -9.45
N LYS A 57 -10.84 -16.73 -10.44
CA LYS A 57 -12.12 -17.44 -10.69
C LYS A 57 -12.61 -18.26 -9.49
N GLU A 58 -11.69 -18.74 -8.66
CA GLU A 58 -11.96 -19.51 -7.45
C GLU A 58 -12.27 -18.63 -6.22
N GLY A 59 -12.33 -17.30 -6.40
CA GLY A 59 -12.57 -16.36 -5.30
C GLY A 59 -11.33 -16.05 -4.45
N ALA A 60 -10.17 -16.61 -4.77
CA ALA A 60 -8.94 -16.44 -4.01
C ALA A 60 -7.94 -15.46 -4.66
N ILE A 61 -7.14 -14.78 -3.84
CA ILE A 61 -5.97 -14.01 -4.29
C ILE A 61 -4.82 -14.98 -4.53
N HIS A 62 -4.00 -14.70 -5.54
CA HIS A 62 -2.85 -15.55 -5.88
C HIS A 62 -1.86 -15.68 -4.70
N PRO A 63 -1.37 -16.89 -4.36
CA PRO A 63 -0.49 -17.12 -3.20
C PRO A 63 0.78 -16.25 -3.18
N ALA A 64 1.38 -15.97 -4.33
CA ALA A 64 2.54 -15.09 -4.42
C ALA A 64 2.27 -13.64 -3.95
N ILE A 65 1.06 -13.12 -4.19
CA ILE A 65 0.65 -11.79 -3.71
C ILE A 65 0.48 -11.83 -2.19
N LEU A 66 -0.17 -12.88 -1.68
CA LEU A 66 -0.35 -13.08 -0.24
C LEU A 66 0.99 -13.23 0.49
N TYR A 67 1.93 -13.98 -0.08
CA TYR A 67 3.28 -14.13 0.46
C TYR A 67 4.02 -12.80 0.48
N ALA A 68 4.01 -12.05 -0.62
CA ALA A 68 4.65 -10.74 -0.69
C ALA A 68 4.05 -9.75 0.32
N ALA A 69 2.73 -9.80 0.54
CA ALA A 69 2.06 -8.94 1.50
C ALA A 69 2.35 -9.32 2.95
N ASN A 70 2.42 -10.63 3.24
CA ASN A 70 2.84 -11.07 4.56
C ASN A 70 4.30 -10.67 4.85
N LEU A 71 5.17 -10.75 3.83
CA LEU A 71 6.58 -10.37 3.94
C LEU A 71 6.77 -8.85 4.11
N ALA A 72 6.03 -8.03 3.34
CA ALA A 72 6.14 -6.58 3.39
C ALA A 72 5.46 -5.98 4.63
N GLY A 73 4.54 -6.71 5.28
CA GLY A 73 3.97 -6.35 6.59
C GLY A 73 2.64 -5.61 6.50
N GLU A 74 1.84 -5.92 5.49
CA GLU A 74 0.51 -5.39 5.28
C GLU A 74 -0.41 -5.74 6.44
N THR A 75 -1.30 -4.82 6.78
CA THR A 75 -2.16 -4.96 7.95
C THR A 75 -3.46 -5.69 7.61
N ARG A 76 -3.98 -5.47 6.39
CA ARG A 76 -5.26 -6.02 5.93
C ARG A 76 -5.22 -6.30 4.44
N ILE A 77 -5.84 -7.40 4.03
CA ILE A 77 -5.93 -7.84 2.63
C ILE A 77 -7.40 -8.10 2.31
N TYR A 78 -7.90 -7.49 1.24
CA TYR A 78 -9.27 -7.65 0.75
C TYR A 78 -9.28 -8.18 -0.68
N ALA A 79 -10.05 -9.25 -0.90
CA ALA A 79 -10.29 -9.86 -2.20
C ALA A 79 -11.33 -9.07 -3.00
N VAL A 80 -10.97 -7.85 -3.42
CA VAL A 80 -11.82 -6.95 -4.19
C VAL A 80 -10.99 -6.21 -5.25
N GLY A 81 -11.55 -6.09 -6.46
CA GLY A 81 -10.91 -5.42 -7.60
C GLY A 81 -11.72 -4.24 -8.13
N GLY A 82 -11.19 -3.55 -9.14
CA GLY A 82 -11.94 -2.57 -9.94
C GLY A 82 -12.35 -1.30 -9.19
N ILE A 83 -13.36 -0.62 -9.73
CA ILE A 83 -13.84 0.69 -9.22
C ILE A 83 -14.37 0.56 -7.78
N GLN A 84 -15.02 -0.56 -7.46
CA GLN A 84 -15.54 -0.84 -6.12
C GLN A 84 -14.43 -1.00 -5.08
N ALA A 85 -13.25 -1.50 -5.46
CA ALA A 85 -12.11 -1.56 -4.54
C ALA A 85 -11.59 -0.15 -4.21
N ILE A 86 -11.53 0.73 -5.21
CA ILE A 86 -11.10 2.12 -5.03
C ILE A 86 -12.12 2.90 -4.19
N GLY A 87 -13.42 2.76 -4.46
CA GLY A 87 -14.46 3.43 -3.67
C GLY A 87 -14.60 2.93 -2.24
N ALA A 88 -14.07 1.74 -1.93
CA ALA A 88 -14.06 1.17 -0.58
C ALA A 88 -12.85 1.60 0.27
N MET A 89 -11.78 2.11 -0.36
CA MET A 89 -10.57 2.60 0.31
C MET A 89 -10.66 4.11 0.55
#